data_AF-A0A519CX18-F1
#
_entry.id   AF-A0A519CX18-F1
#
_cell.length_a   1.000
_cell.length_b   1.000
_cell.length_c   1.000
_cell.angle_alpha   90.00
_cell.angle_beta   90.00
_cell.angle_gamma   90.00
#
_symmetry.space_group_name_H-M   'P 1'
#
loop_
_entity.id
_entity.type
_entity.pdbx_description
1 polymer ?
#
loop_
_entity_poly.entity_id
_entity_poly.type
_entity_poly.pdbx_seq_one_letter_code
_entity_poly.pdbx_strand_id
1 'polypeptide(L)' 'MKTGTPLASIGASMFILGLVLFYLINPEGDRSLEYIKNIGTFTGLSGMGVALAGILLYLMSRNEQPIKEKYDI' A
#
# COMPACT_ATOMS: atom_id res chain seq x y z
N MET A 1 7.89 13.40 10.81
CA MET A 1 7.32 12.03 10.73
C MET A 1 7.95 11.34 9.53
N LYS A 2 8.49 10.13 9.65
CA LYS A 2 9.06 9.41 8.49
C LYS A 2 7.92 9.07 7.53
N THR A 3 7.80 9.81 6.44
CA THR A 3 6.66 9.84 5.51
C THR A 3 6.35 8.49 4.87
N GLY A 4 7.32 7.57 4.78
CA GLY A 4 7.09 6.22 4.23
C GLY A 4 6.31 5.26 5.14
N THR A 5 6.39 5.42 6.46
CA THR A 5 5.69 4.53 7.42
C THR A 5 4.16 4.60 7.33
N PRO A 6 3.52 5.79 7.30
CA PRO A 6 2.06 5.86 7.14
C PRO A 6 1.59 5.34 5.77
N LEU A 7 2.37 5.55 4.70
CA LEU A 7 2.02 5.06 3.37
C LEU A 7 2.01 3.53 3.30
N ALA A 8 2.99 2.88 3.93
CA ALA A 8 3.03 1.43 4.03
C ALA A 8 1.81 0.87 4.78
N SER A 9 1.39 1.52 5.88
CA SER A 9 0.19 1.10 6.62
C SER A 9 -1.10 1.26 5.82
N ILE A 10 -1.23 2.31 5.00
CA ILE A 10 -2.39 2.50 4.13
C ILE A 10 -2.45 1.38 3.09
N GLY A 11 -1.34 1.07 2.42
CA GLY A 11 -1.27 -0.02 1.45
C GLY A 11 -1.63 -1.38 2.06
N ALA A 12 -1.15 -1.66 3.27
CA ALA A 12 -1.50 -2.89 3.99
C ALA A 12 -3.00 -2.98 4.30
N SER A 13 -3.62 -1.87 4.73
CA SER A 13 -5.07 -1.84 5.00
C SER A 13 -5.90 -2.05 3.72
N MET A 14 -5.49 -1.45 2.60
CA MET A 14 -6.13 -1.66 1.29
C MET A 14 -6.01 -3.12 0.83
N PHE A 15 -4.85 -3.73 1.05
CA PHE A 15 -4.64 -5.14 0.73
C PHE A 15 -5.58 -6.04 1.54
N ILE A 16 -5.69 -5.83 2.86
CA ILE A 16 -6.58 -6.59 3.73
C ILE A 16 -8.04 -6.43 3.30
N LEU A 17 -8.50 -5.20 3.02
CA LEU A 17 -9.87 -4.95 2.56
C LEU A 17 -10.16 -5.63 1.22
N GLY A 18 -9.20 -5.62 0.29
CA GLY A 18 -9.33 -6.34 -0.98
C GLY A 18 -9.45 -7.85 -0.80
N LEU A 19 -8.69 -8.44 0.12
CA LEU A 19 -8.81 -9.86 0.48
C LEU A 19 -10.17 -10.18 1.11
N VAL A 20 -10.64 -9.34 2.04
CA VAL A 20 -11.96 -9.51 2.67
C VAL A 20 -13.05 -9.54 1.59
N LEU A 21 -13.06 -8.59 0.67
CA LEU A 21 -14.01 -8.57 -0.44
C LEU A 21 -13.89 -9.82 -1.34
N PHE A 22 -12.66 -10.27 -1.61
CA PHE A 22 -12.44 -11.45 -2.46
C PHE A 22 -12.93 -12.76 -1.83
N TYR A 23 -12.71 -12.95 -0.52
CA TYR A 23 -13.06 -14.17 0.19
C TYR A 23 -14.50 -14.21 0.69
N LEU A 24 -15.10 -13.07 1.04
CA LEU A 24 -16.48 -13.03 1.53
C LEU A 24 -17.52 -13.02 0.39
N ILE A 25 -17.15 -12.53 -0.80
CA ILE A 25 -18.10 -12.44 -1.91
C ILE A 25 -18.09 -13.73 -2.73
N ASN A 26 -19.23 -14.43 -2.71
CA ASN A 26 -19.53 -15.54 -3.60
C ASN A 26 -20.57 -15.10 -4.64
N PRO A 27 -20.19 -14.88 -5.91
CA PRO A 27 -21.09 -14.28 -6.88
C PRO A 27 -22.24 -15.16 -7.34
N GLU A 28 -22.19 -16.50 -7.24
CA GLU A 28 -23.31 -17.42 -7.57
C GLU A 28 -24.11 -17.07 -8.86
N GLY A 29 -23.46 -16.47 -9.86
CA GLY A 29 -24.09 -16.04 -11.13
C GLY A 29 -24.63 -14.61 -11.15
N ASP A 30 -24.59 -13.89 -10.03
CA ASP A 30 -24.86 -12.45 -9.92
C ASP A 30 -23.65 -11.65 -10.43
N ARG A 31 -23.86 -10.97 -11.57
CA ARG A 31 -22.83 -10.12 -12.20
C ARG A 31 -22.40 -8.96 -11.30
N SER A 32 -23.31 -8.37 -10.53
CA SER A 32 -22.99 -7.26 -9.63
C SER A 32 -22.04 -7.70 -8.52
N LEU A 33 -22.25 -8.88 -7.93
CA LEU A 33 -21.29 -9.45 -6.96
C LEU A 33 -19.95 -9.78 -7.63
N GLU A 34 -19.96 -10.27 -8.87
CA GLU A 34 -18.74 -10.55 -9.62
C GLU A 34 -17.92 -9.27 -9.86
N TYR A 35 -18.58 -8.17 -10.22
CA TYR A 35 -17.94 -6.86 -10.35
C TYR A 35 -17.36 -6.38 -9.03
N ILE A 36 -18.11 -6.46 -7.92
CA ILE A 36 -17.61 -6.02 -6.60
C ILE A 36 -16.39 -6.86 -6.18
N LYS A 37 -16.42 -8.18 -6.43
CA LYS A 37 -15.29 -9.08 -6.16
C LYS A 37 -14.05 -8.68 -6.97
N ASN A 38 -14.22 -8.39 -8.26
CA ASN A 38 -13.12 -7.98 -9.14
C ASN A 38 -12.55 -6.61 -8.75
N ILE A 39 -13.41 -5.65 -8.39
CA ILE A 39 -13.00 -4.35 -7.85
C ILE A 39 -12.23 -4.54 -6.53
N GLY A 40 -12.73 -5.36 -5.61
CA GLY A 40 -12.04 -5.69 -4.37
C GLY A 40 -10.66 -6.30 -4.61
N THR A 41 -10.55 -7.20 -5.60
CA THR A 41 -9.28 -7.80 -6.02
C THR A 41 -8.30 -6.76 -6.55
N PHE A 42 -8.78 -5.83 -7.39
CA PHE A 42 -7.99 -4.73 -7.91
C PHE A 42 -7.53 -3.77 -6.80
N THR A 43 -8.41 -3.46 -5.84
CA THR A 43 -8.04 -2.70 -4.63
C THR A 43 -6.97 -3.43 -3.82
N GLY A 44 -7.07 -4.75 -3.68
CA GLY A 44 -6.07 -5.57 -3.01
C GLY A 44 -4.70 -5.48 -3.70
N LEU A 45 -4.65 -5.74 -5.01
CA LEU A 45 -3.43 -5.67 -5.82
C LEU A 45 -2.78 -4.28 -5.80
N SER A 46 -3.58 -3.21 -5.94
CA SER A 46 -3.08 -1.84 -5.84
C SER A 46 -2.57 -1.51 -4.42
N GLY A 47 -3.22 -2.03 -3.37
CA GLY A 47 -2.76 -1.94 -1.99
C GLY A 47 -1.35 -2.52 -1.78
N MET A 48 -1.03 -3.64 -2.44
CA MET A 48 0.34 -4.19 -2.43
C MET A 48 1.35 -3.21 -3.04
N GLY A 49 1.00 -2.56 -4.15
CA GLY A 49 1.83 -1.53 -4.78
C GLY A 49 2.08 -0.32 -3.86
N VAL A 50 1.02 0.17 -3.19
CA VAL A 50 1.12 1.27 -2.22
C VAL A 50 2.00 0.88 -1.03
N ALA A 51 1.87 -0.34 -0.51
CA ALA A 51 2.69 -0.83 0.59
C ALA A 51 4.17 -0.87 0.22
N LEU A 52 4.50 -1.40 -0.96
CA LEU A 52 5.88 -1.43 -1.49
C LEU A 52 6.45 -0.02 -1.67
N ALA A 53 5.67 0.91 -2.24
CA ALA A 53 6.10 2.30 -2.39
C ALA A 53 6.38 2.96 -1.02
N GLY A 54 5.54 2.71 -0.01
CA GLY A 54 5.76 3.19 1.36
C GLY A 54 7.03 2.63 1.99
N ILE A 55 7.31 1.34 1.80
CA ILE A 55 8.55 0.69 2.27
C ILE A 55 9.77 1.29 1.57
N LEU A 56 9.73 1.44 0.25
CA LEU A 56 10.84 2.02 -0.52
C LEU A 56 11.12 3.46 -0.08
N LEU A 57 10.09 4.28 0.08
CA LEU A 57 10.21 5.65 0.58
C LEU A 57 10.80 5.67 2.00
N TYR A 58 10.36 4.75 2.85
CA TYR A 58 10.90 4.61 4.20
C TYR A 58 12.39 4.27 4.20
N LEU A 59 12.84 3.34 3.35
CA LEU A 59 14.25 2.98 3.22
C LEU A 59 15.07 4.16 2.68
N MET A 60 14.57 4.85 1.66
CA MET A 60 15.24 6.00 1.05
C MET A 60 15.40 7.15 2.05
N SER A 61 14.36 7.45 2.82
CA SER A 61 14.40 8.47 3.89
C SER A 61 15.37 8.16 5.03
N ARG A 62 15.79 6.89 5.18
CA ARG A 62 16.80 6.47 6.16
C ARG A 62 18.22 6.50 5.61
N ASN A 63 18.37 6.61 4.30
CA ASN A 63 19.66 6.60 3.62
C ASN A 63 20.09 8.00 3.15
N GLU A 64 19.33 9.04 3.53
CA GLU A 64 19.78 10.43 3.39
C GLU A 64 21.04 10.62 4.24
N GLN A 65 22.18 10.79 3.57
CA GLN A 65 23.42 11.13 4.24
C GLN A 65 23.19 12.45 4.99
N PRO A 66 23.58 12.56 6.28
CA PRO A 66 23.60 13.86 6.91
C PRO A 66 24.48 14.76 6.04
N ILE A 67 23.91 15.83 5.49
CA ILE A 67 24.67 16.85 4.77
C ILE A 67 25.75 17.27 5.76
N LYS A 68 27.00 16.89 5.49
CA LYS A 68 28.13 17.39 6.26
C LYS A 68 28.16 18.89 5.96
N GLU A 69 27.58 19.69 6.84
CA GLU A 69 27.91 21.11 6.92
C GLU A 69 29.43 21.17 7.10
N LYS A 70 30.14 21.45 6.00
CA LYS A 70 31.49 21.98 6.12
C LYS A 70 31.32 23.34 6.79
N TYR A 71 31.46 23.37 8.10
CA TYR A 71 31.87 24.58 8.79
C TYR A 71 33.32 24.84 8.35
N ASP A 72 33.48 25.68 7.34
CA ASP A 72 34.76 26.34 7.08
C ASP A 72 35.02 27.27 8.28
N ILE A 73 36.08 26.98 9.05
CA ILE A 73 36.65 27.86 10.07
C ILE A 73 38.12 28.06 9.72
#